data_AF-A0A7X9L839-F1
#
_entry.id   AF-A0A7X9L839-F1
#
_cell.length_a   1.000
_cell.length_b   1.000
_cell.length_c   1.000
_cell.angle_alpha   90.00
_cell.angle_beta   90.00
_cell.angle_gamma   90.00
#
_symmetry.space_group_name_H-M   'P 1'
#
loop_
_entity.id
_entity.type
_entity.pdbx_description
1 polymer ?
#
loop_
_entity_poly.entity_id
_entity_poly.type
_entity_poly.pdbx_seq_one_letter_code
_entity_poly.pdbx_strand_id
1 'polypeptide(L)' 'ADDIDLDFLAAAFELAGGNIRSAATTAAYLAAADGTPVTMRLIVVAVEQEYRKLGRLVLEREFGRFYASL' A
#
# COMPACT_ATOMS: atom_id res chain seq x y z
N ALA A 1 -0.94 14.50 7.41
CA ALA A 1 -0.27 13.29 6.88
C ALA A 1 0.15 13.65 5.47
N ASP A 2 1.10 14.57 5.41
CA ASP A 2 1.31 15.42 4.24
C ASP A 2 2.32 14.79 3.26
N ASP A 3 2.74 13.56 3.59
CA ASP A 3 3.70 12.71 2.89
C ASP A 3 3.05 11.52 2.17
N ILE A 4 1.71 11.40 2.23
CA ILE A 4 0.97 10.35 1.52
C ILE A 4 0.52 10.87 0.14
N ASP A 5 1.06 10.25 -0.90
CA ASP A 5 0.74 10.55 -2.30
C ASP A 5 -0.50 9.75 -2.75
N LEU A 6 -1.69 10.27 -2.44
CA LEU A 6 -2.96 9.62 -2.76
C LEU A 6 -3.24 9.55 -4.27
N ASP A 7 -2.79 10.55 -5.03
CA ASP A 7 -2.96 10.58 -6.49
C ASP A 7 -2.18 9.43 -7.15
N PHE A 8 -0.95 9.18 -6.68
CA PHE A 8 -0.21 7.98 -7.10
C PHE A 8 -0.96 6.69 -6.76
N LEU A 9 -1.48 6.53 -5.53
CA LEU A 9 -2.19 5.31 -5.15
C LEU A 9 -3.42 5.07 -6.03
N ALA A 10 -4.20 6.12 -6.29
CA ALA A 10 -5.41 6.05 -7.10
C ALA A 10 -5.10 5.73 -8.58
N ALA A 11 -4.01 6.26 -9.12
CA ALA A 11 -3.59 5.99 -10.49
C ALA A 11 -2.92 4.61 -10.66
N ALA A 12 -2.19 4.14 -9.65
CA ALA A 12 -1.40 2.91 -9.72
C ALA A 12 -2.20 1.65 -9.42
N PHE A 13 -3.18 1.71 -8.51
CA PHE A 13 -3.83 0.53 -7.95
C PHE A 13 -5.33 0.53 -8.15
N GLU A 14 -5.81 -0.30 -9.07
CA GLU A 14 -7.24 -0.53 -9.27
C GLU A 14 -7.74 -1.58 -8.26
N LEU A 15 -8.27 -1.12 -7.13
CA LEU A 15 -8.77 -1.97 -6.04
C LEU A 15 -10.24 -1.67 -5.74
N ALA A 16 -11.01 -2.70 -5.39
CA ALA A 16 -12.35 -2.50 -4.84
C ALA A 16 -12.27 -1.84 -3.45
N GLY A 17 -13.32 -1.10 -3.06
CA GLY A 17 -13.33 -0.35 -1.79
C GLY A 17 -13.11 -1.22 -0.54
N GLY A 18 -13.50 -2.50 -0.58
CA GLY A 18 -13.19 -3.46 0.49
C GLY A 18 -11.69 -3.70 0.63
N ASN A 19 -10.97 -3.88 -0.47
CA ASN A 19 -9.52 -4.07 -0.47
C ASN A 19 -8.76 -2.81 -0.08
N ILE A 20 -9.25 -1.63 -0.48
CA ILE A 20 -8.68 -0.34 -0.03
C ILE A 20 -8.73 -0.26 1.51
N ARG A 21 -9.88 -0.60 2.10
CA ARG A 21 -10.05 -0.62 3.57
C ARG A 21 -9.12 -1.64 4.23
N SER A 22 -9.02 -2.84 3.66
CA SER A 22 -8.10 -3.87 4.17
C SER A 22 -6.64 -3.39 4.14
N ALA A 23 -6.16 -2.86 3.02
CA ALA A 23 -4.81 -2.29 2.91
C ALA A 23 -4.56 -1.17 3.92
N ALA A 24 -5.48 -0.21 4.04
CA ALA A 24 -5.35 0.89 5.01
C ALA A 24 -5.28 0.38 6.45
N THR A 25 -6.08 -0.64 6.78
CA THR A 25 -6.08 -1.27 8.12
C THR A 25 -4.77 -1.99 8.38
N THR A 26 -4.26 -2.74 7.41
CA THR A 26 -2.95 -3.40 7.51
C THR A 26 -1.82 -2.39 7.67
N ALA A 27 -1.82 -1.28 6.92
CA ALA A 27 -0.82 -0.23 7.06
C ALA A 27 -0.82 0.39 8.47
N ALA A 28 -2.00 0.59 9.06
CA ALA A 28 -2.13 1.05 10.44
C ALA A 28 -1.57 0.06 11.47
N TYR A 29 -1.78 -1.25 11.27
CA TYR A 29 -1.19 -2.27 12.13
C TYR A 29 0.33 -2.32 12.02
N LEU A 30 0.89 -2.21 10.81
CA LEU A 30 2.34 -2.15 10.61
C LEU A 30 2.95 -0.91 11.29
N ALA A 31 2.31 0.25 11.13
CA ALA A 31 2.73 1.49 11.77
C ALA A 31 2.71 1.37 13.30
N ALA A 32 1.65 0.78 13.85
CA ALA A 32 1.52 0.53 15.28
C ALA A 32 2.59 -0.43 15.81
N ALA A 33 2.93 -1.49 15.05
CA ALA A 33 3.99 -2.42 15.41
C ALA A 33 5.37 -1.74 15.44
N ASP A 34 5.62 -0.82 14.52
CA ASP A 34 6.86 -0.05 14.44
C ASP A 34 6.90 1.16 15.38
N GLY A 35 5.79 1.50 16.05
CA GLY A 35 5.68 2.71 16.88
C GLY A 35 5.81 4.01 16.06
N THR A 36 5.47 3.97 14.78
CA THR A 36 5.59 5.09 13.84
C THR A 36 4.22 5.55 13.34
N PRO A 37 4.10 6.78 12.79
CA PRO A 37 2.93 7.15 12.01
C PRO A 37 2.78 6.27 10.76
N VAL A 38 1.57 6.20 10.20
CA VAL A 38 1.37 5.59 8.88
C VAL A 38 2.16 6.38 7.85
N THR A 39 3.03 5.69 7.12
CA THR A 39 3.85 6.27 6.05
C THR A 39 3.47 5.70 4.70
N MET A 40 3.86 6.40 3.63
CA MET A 40 3.67 5.94 2.26
C MET A 40 4.25 4.52 2.02
N ARG A 41 5.41 4.21 2.61
CA ARG A 41 6.03 2.88 2.50
C ARG A 41 5.13 1.78 3.08
N LEU A 42 4.56 2.02 4.27
CA LEU A 42 3.70 1.05 4.94
C LEU A 42 2.40 0.81 4.18
N ILE A 43 1.85 1.86 3.55
CA ILE A 43 0.67 1.74 2.68
C ILE A 43 0.98 0.87 1.47
N VAL A 44 2.11 1.12 0.80
CA VAL A 44 2.49 0.38 -0.41
C VAL A 44 2.76 -1.10 -0.10
N VAL A 45 3.43 -1.40 1.02
CA VAL A 45 3.58 -2.78 1.51
C VAL A 45 2.22 -3.43 1.83
N ALA A 46 1.27 -2.69 2.41
CA ALA A 46 -0.05 -3.23 2.68
C ALA A 46 -0.86 -3.50 1.39
N VAL A 47 -0.74 -2.64 0.38
CA VAL A 47 -1.33 -2.86 -0.95
C VAL A 47 -0.72 -4.09 -1.63
N GLU A 48 0.59 -4.27 -1.53
CA GLU A 48 1.31 -5.44 -2.02
C GLU A 48 0.76 -6.74 -1.41
N GLN A 49 0.56 -6.75 -0.08
CA GLN A 49 -0.04 -7.89 0.62
C GLN A 49 -1.48 -8.15 0.16
N GLU A 50 -2.29 -7.11 -0.08
CA GLU A 50 -3.64 -7.28 -0.64
C GLU A 50 -3.60 -7.84 -2.08
N TYR A 51 -2.66 -7.38 -2.92
CA TYR A 51 -2.44 -7.93 -4.26
C TYR A 51 -2.12 -9.43 -4.21
N ARG A 52 -1.23 -9.85 -3.31
CA ARG A 52 -0.91 -11.28 -3.11
C ARG A 52 -2.15 -12.09 -2.70
N LYS A 53 -2.98 -11.57 -1.78
CA LYS A 53 -4.24 -12.24 -1.36
C LYS A 53 -5.22 -12.40 -2.52
N LEU A 54 -5.24 -11.45 -3.44
CA LEU A 54 -6.06 -11.47 -4.65
C LEU A 54 -5.45 -12.30 -5.80
N GLY A 55 -4.24 -12.85 -5.63
CA GLY A 55 -3.53 -13.57 -6.69
C GLY A 55 -3.02 -12.68 -7.82
N ARG A 56 -2.88 -11.37 -7.58
CA ARG A 56 -2.34 -10.40 -8.55
C ARG A 56 -0.82 -10.40 -8.53
N LEU A 57 -0.22 -10.15 -9.69
CA LEU A 57 1.21 -9.93 -9.81
C LEU A 57 1.61 -8.57 -9.21
N VAL A 58 2.80 -8.52 -8.63
CA VAL A 58 3.40 -7.29 -8.10
C VAL A 58 4.48 -6.86 -9.08
N LEU A 59 4.22 -5.76 -9.77
CA LEU A 59 5.00 -5.35 -10.93
C LEU A 59 5.67 -4.00 -10.70
N GLU A 60 6.94 -3.90 -11.08
CA GLU A 60 7.72 -2.66 -10.93
C GLU A 60 7.05 -1.45 -11.58
N ARG A 61 6.44 -1.64 -12.75
CA ARG A 61 5.73 -0.57 -13.45
C ARG A 61 4.51 -0.01 -12.70
N GLU A 62 3.87 -0.81 -11.84
CA GLU A 62 2.70 -0.39 -11.05
C GLU A 62 3.16 0.25 -9.73
N PHE A 63 4.13 -0.39 -9.04
CA PHE A 63 4.61 0.07 -7.73
C PHE A 63 5.64 1.21 -7.84
N GLY A 64 6.20 1.44 -9.03
CA GLY A 64 7.08 2.54 -9.37
C GLY A 64 8.25 2.67 -8.40
N ARG A 65 8.46 3.89 -7.89
CA ARG A 65 9.55 4.23 -6.97
C ARG A 65 9.57 3.42 -5.67
N PHE A 66 8.48 2.72 -5.34
CA PHE A 66 8.37 1.92 -4.12
C PHE A 66 8.67 0.43 -4.34
N TYR A 67 8.80 -0.03 -5.59
CA TYR A 67 8.99 -1.46 -5.88
C TYR A 67 10.24 -2.05 -5.23
N ALA A 68 11.36 -1.31 -5.26
CA ALA A 68 12.62 -1.74 -4.64
C ALA A 68 12.57 -1.81 -3.10
N SER A 69 11.51 -1.28 -2.48
CA SER A 69 11.31 -1.24 -1.03
C SER A 69 10.19 -2.16 -0.53
N LEU A 70 9.64 -3.01 -1.41
CA LEU A 70 8.64 -4.03 -1.09
C LEU A 70 9.25 -5.25 -0.40
#